data_AF-A0A524APL3-F1
#
_entry.id   AF-A0A524APL3-F1
#
_cell.length_a   1.000
_cell.length_b   1.000
_cell.length_c   1.000
_cell.angle_alpha   90.00
_cell.angle_beta   90.00
_cell.angle_gamma   90.00
#
_symmetry.space_group_name_H-M   'P 1'
#
loop_
_entity.id
_entity.type
_entity.pdbx_description
1 polymer ?
#
loop_
_entity_poly.entity_id
_entity_poly.type
_entity_poly.pdbx_seq_one_letter_code
_entity_poly.pdbx_strand_id
1 'polypeptide(L)' 'MSTELGYPIRVHYAYTYLREGQRVFRYDNAPHHPEVETHPHHKHIGPRDALTPSTQPTLGQVLAEIETLLGT' A
#
# COMPACT_ATOMS: atom_id res chain seq x y z
N MET A 1 -3.77 -21.15 7.34
CA MET A 1 -3.91 -20.22 6.20
C MET A 1 -5.34 -19.75 6.19
N SER A 2 -5.58 -18.45 6.34
CA SER A 2 -6.95 -17.95 6.21
C SER A 2 -7.34 -18.07 4.74
N THR A 3 -8.49 -18.67 4.47
CA THR A 3 -9.05 -18.82 3.14
C THR A 3 -10.51 -18.38 3.19
N GLU A 4 -10.91 -17.59 2.20
CA GLU A 4 -12.31 -17.29 1.91
C GLU A 4 -12.61 -17.95 0.56
N LEU A 5 -13.66 -18.76 0.50
CA LEU A 5 -14.06 -19.50 -0.71
C LEU A 5 -12.97 -20.42 -1.33
N GLY A 6 -11.96 -20.81 -0.54
CA GLY A 6 -10.86 -21.68 -0.99
C GLY A 6 -9.67 -20.96 -1.65
N TYR A 7 -9.72 -19.63 -1.75
CA TYR A 7 -8.61 -18.83 -2.23
C TYR A 7 -7.78 -18.26 -1.07
N PRO A 8 -6.45 -18.12 -1.23
CA PRO A 8 -5.61 -17.47 -0.23
C PRO A 8 -6.03 -16.02 -0.07
N ILE A 9 -6.39 -15.62 1.16
CA ILE A 9 -6.63 -14.21 1.47
C ILE A 9 -5.34 -13.56 1.97
N ARG A 10 -5.12 -12.30 1.59
CA ARG A 10 -3.97 -11.54 2.05
C ARG A 10 -4.29 -10.86 3.38
N VAL A 11 -3.83 -11.48 4.47
CA VAL A 11 -4.08 -11.01 5.83
C VAL A 11 -3.22 -9.78 6.18
N HIS A 12 -1.94 -9.78 5.78
CA HIS A 12 -1.02 -8.67 5.98
C HIS A 12 -0.24 -8.35 4.70
N TYR A 13 0.05 -7.07 4.47
CA TYR A 13 0.88 -6.63 3.36
C TYR A 13 1.58 -5.30 3.65
N ALA A 14 2.72 -5.12 2.99
CA ALA A 14 3.36 -3.83 2.81
C ALA A 14 3.98 -3.77 1.41
N TYR A 15 3.66 -2.74 0.64
CA TYR A 15 4.25 -2.47 -0.68
C TYR A 15 4.95 -1.12 -0.64
N THR A 16 6.28 -1.13 -0.59
CA THR A 16 7.10 0.09 -0.50
C THR A 16 7.80 0.33 -1.84
N TYR A 17 7.60 1.51 -2.40
CA TYR A 17 8.41 2.00 -3.52
C TYR A 17 9.49 2.96 -3.01
N LEU A 18 10.74 2.59 -3.25
CA LEU A 18 11.91 3.40 -2.97
C LEU A 18 12.52 3.91 -4.28
N ARG A 19 12.90 5.18 -4.32
CA ARG A 19 13.68 5.79 -5.40
C ARG A 19 14.83 6.57 -4.79
N GLU A 20 16.05 6.30 -5.24
CA GLU A 20 17.27 6.96 -4.73
C GLU A 20 17.40 6.87 -3.20
N GLY A 21 17.01 5.72 -2.64
CA GLY A 21 17.05 5.47 -1.19
C GLY A 21 15.96 6.21 -0.38
N GLN A 22 15.06 6.95 -1.03
CA GLN A 22 13.95 7.64 -0.40
C GLN A 22 12.63 6.93 -0.68
N ARG A 23 11.75 6.88 0.33
CA ARG A 23 10.39 6.37 0.17
C ARG A 23 9.55 7.35 -0.62
N VAL A 24 9.06 6.87 -1.76
CA VAL A 24 8.10 7.60 -2.60
C VAL A 24 6.69 7.34 -2.11
N PHE A 25 6.34 6.07 -1.89
CA PHE A 25 5.12 5.70 -1.19
C PHE A 25 5.23 4.32 -0.52
N ARG A 26 4.31 4.03 0.39
CA ARG A 26 4.07 2.68 0.92
C ARG A 26 2.57 2.44 1.08
N TYR A 27 2.05 1.33 0.54
CA TYR A 27 0.76 0.79 0.96
C TYR A 27 0.96 -0.18 2.12
N ASP A 28 0.12 -0.10 3.15
CA ASP A 28 0.24 -0.86 4.39
C ASP A 28 -1.16 -1.20 4.95
N ASN A 29 -1.25 -2.23 5.79
CA ASN A 29 -2.48 -2.60 6.49
C ASN A 29 -2.29 -2.99 7.96
N ALA A 30 -1.14 -2.66 8.57
CA ALA A 30 -1.00 -2.81 10.01
C ALA A 30 -2.00 -1.87 10.72
N PRO A 31 -2.78 -2.35 11.71
CA PRO A 31 -3.95 -1.66 12.25
C PRO A 31 -3.59 -0.57 13.27
N HIS A 32 -2.61 0.28 12.96
CA HIS A 32 -2.11 1.34 13.85
C HIS A 32 -2.64 2.75 13.51
N HIS A 33 -3.43 2.88 12.45
CA HIS A 33 -4.10 4.12 12.04
C HIS A 33 -5.63 3.95 12.02
N PRO A 34 -6.30 3.88 13.19
CA PRO A 34 -7.78 3.80 13.28
C PRO A 34 -8.51 5.05 12.79
N GLU A 35 -7.83 6.20 12.70
CA GLU A 35 -8.38 7.47 12.23
C GLU A 35 -8.58 7.57 10.71
N VAL A 36 -8.02 6.62 9.95
CA VAL A 36 -8.12 6.59 8.48
C VAL A 36 -9.43 5.92 8.07
N GLU A 37 -10.17 6.56 7.17
CA GLU A 37 -11.47 6.08 6.68
C GLU A 37 -11.43 4.63 6.12
N THR A 38 -10.32 4.25 5.50
CA THR A 38 -10.12 2.93 4.90
C THR A 38 -9.49 1.90 5.84
N HIS A 39 -9.51 2.13 7.16
CA HIS A 39 -8.88 1.26 8.16
C HIS A 39 -9.21 -0.24 7.94
N PRO A 40 -8.21 -1.16 8.00
CA PRO A 40 -6.81 -0.91 8.37
C PRO A 40 -5.92 -0.44 7.21
N HIS A 41 -6.48 -0.37 6.01
CA HIS A 41 -5.74 -0.06 4.79
C HIS A 41 -5.43 1.43 4.71
N HIS A 42 -4.17 1.73 4.42
CA HIS A 42 -3.72 3.11 4.27
C HIS A 42 -2.50 3.18 3.36
N LYS A 43 -2.18 4.41 2.93
CA LYS A 43 -0.99 4.69 2.13
C LYS A 43 -0.21 5.82 2.77
N HIS A 44 1.10 5.67 2.77
CA HIS A 44 2.09 6.65 3.18
C HIS A 44 2.73 7.26 1.94
N ILE A 45 2.90 8.58 1.89
CA ILE A 45 3.42 9.30 0.72
C ILE A 45 4.62 10.19 1.09
N GLY A 46 5.67 10.04 0.29
CA GLY A 46 6.87 10.87 0.32
C GLY A 46 7.73 10.70 1.58
N PRO A 47 8.79 11.51 1.69
CA PRO A 47 9.75 11.42 2.79
C PRO A 47 9.20 11.87 4.14
N ARG A 48 8.12 12.67 4.14
CA ARG A 48 7.45 13.15 5.36
C ARG A 48 6.42 12.16 5.92
N ASP A 49 6.26 11.01 5.26
CA ASP A 49 5.31 9.97 5.67
C ASP A 49 3.86 10.48 5.78
N ALA A 50 3.43 11.25 4.77
CA ALA A 50 2.08 11.78 4.75
C ALA A 50 1.07 10.62 4.61
N LEU A 51 0.16 10.52 5.57
CA LEU A 51 -0.85 9.46 5.62
C LEU A 51 -2.06 9.84 4.75
N THR A 52 -2.50 8.92 3.89
CA THR A 52 -3.69 9.08 3.04
C THR A 52 -4.56 7.82 3.08
N PRO A 53 -5.90 7.97 3.06
CA PRO A 53 -6.80 6.84 2.85
C PRO A 53 -6.49 6.12 1.54
N SER A 54 -6.56 4.79 1.59
CA SER A 54 -6.42 3.93 0.42
C SER A 54 -7.00 2.56 0.72
N THR A 55 -7.76 2.02 -0.22
CA THR A 55 -8.14 0.60 -0.18
C THR A 55 -6.92 -0.30 -0.44
N GLN A 56 -7.09 -1.60 -0.21
CA GLN A 56 -6.09 -2.61 -0.51
C GLN A 56 -5.77 -2.65 -2.03
N PRO A 57 -4.52 -2.36 -2.47
CA PRO A 57 -4.17 -2.41 -3.88
C PRO A 57 -3.83 -3.83 -4.33
N THR A 58 -3.97 -4.14 -5.61
CA THR A 58 -3.31 -5.30 -6.22
C THR A 58 -1.84 -4.99 -6.50
N LEU A 59 -0.99 -6.01 -6.68
CA LEU A 59 0.41 -5.78 -7.09
C LEU A 59 0.48 -5.07 -8.45
N GLY A 60 -0.42 -5.40 -9.39
CA GLY A 60 -0.49 -4.74 -10.70
C GLY A 60 -0.80 -3.25 -10.60
N GLN A 61 -1.69 -2.85 -9.69
CA GLN A 61 -1.97 -1.43 -9.44
C GLN A 61 -0.75 -0.68 -8.89
N VAL A 62 0.01 -1.33 -7.99
CA VAL A 62 1.26 -0.76 -7.46
C VAL A 62 2.29 -0.57 -8.57
N LEU A 63 2.46 -1.57 -9.44
CA LEU A 63 3.41 -1.49 -10.56
C LEU A 63 3.01 -0.42 -11.59
N ALA A 64 1.72 -0.34 -11.94
CA ALA A 64 1.21 0.69 -12.85
C ALA A 64 1.40 2.12 -12.30
N GLU A 65 1.27 2.31 -10.98
CA GLU A 65 1.59 3.59 -10.35
C GLU A 65 3.09 3.91 -10.46
N ILE A 66 3.97 2.92 -10.28
CA ILE A 66 5.42 3.10 -10.45
C ILE A 66 5.75 3.46 -11.91
N GLU A 67 5.19 2.76 -12.89
CA GLU A 67 5.36 3.07 -14.32
C GLU A 67 4.95 4.52 -14.63
N THR A 68 3.81 4.94 -14.11
CA THR A 68 3.32 6.33 -14.25
C THR A 68 4.32 7.34 -13.68
N LEU A 69 4.94 7.04 -12.52
CA LEU A 69 5.94 7.91 -11.87
C LEU A 69 7.29 7.93 -12.58
N LEU A 70 7.61 6.87 -13.34
CA LEU A 70 8.80 6.79 -14.18
C LEU A 70 8.59 7.47 -15.53
N GLY A 71 7.34 7.67 -15.96
CA GLY A 71 7.00 8.24 -17.26
C GLY A 71 7.28 7.28 -18.42
N THR A 72 7.18 5.97 -18.17
CA THR A 72 7.41 4.89 -19.14
C THR A 72 6.11 4.36 -19.72
#